data_AF-A0A844BE52-F1
#
_entry.id   AF-A0A844BE52-F1
#
_cell.length_a   1.000
_cell.length_b   1.000
_cell.length_c   1.000
_cell.angle_alpha   90.00
_cell.angle_beta   90.00
_cell.angle_gamma   90.00
#
_symmetry.space_group_name_H-M   'P 1'
#
loop_
_entity.id
_entity.type
_entity.pdbx_description
1 polymer ?
#
loop_
_entity_poly.entity_id
_entity_poly.type
_entity_poly.pdbx_seq_one_letter_code
_entity_poly.pdbx_strand_id
1 'polypeptide(L)'
;MQTQSFQSTATTFIASFGNNAHSAISMYRDAGERIAGIVDQRWKAALKESSPHLSAETKKNAAHAKHVIGGYYARGLALSADGAKVAVDTVVGAAIAAVERAASLKQAYEQKTAQ
;
A
#
# COMPACT_ATOMS: atom_id res chain seq x y z
N MET A 1 4.27 26.20 27.28
CA MET A 1 3.54 26.42 26.01
C MET A 1 4.26 25.87 24.77
N GLN A 2 5.58 26.09 24.58
CA GLN A 2 6.29 25.62 23.38
C GLN A 2 6.33 24.08 23.16
N THR A 3 6.27 23.28 24.23
CA THR A 3 6.35 21.80 24.11
C THR A 3 5.07 21.19 23.53
N GLN A 4 3.89 21.69 23.93
CA GLN A 4 2.61 21.27 23.35
C GLN A 4 2.50 21.66 21.87
N SER A 5 3.00 22.85 21.49
CA SER A 5 2.99 23.27 20.09
C SER A 5 3.92 22.43 19.22
N PHE A 6 5.11 22.05 19.73
CA PHE A 6 6.01 21.16 19.00
C PHE A 6 5.45 19.74 18.86
N GLN A 7 5.01 19.12 19.95
CA GLN A 7 4.43 17.77 19.93
C GLN A 7 3.26 17.70 18.94
N SER A 8 2.32 18.65 19.03
CA SER A 8 1.17 18.70 18.12
C SER A 8 1.61 18.86 16.66
N THR A 9 2.55 19.76 16.38
CA THR A 9 3.04 19.98 15.01
C THR A 9 3.73 18.73 14.44
N ALA A 10 4.60 18.10 15.23
CA ALA A 10 5.32 16.90 14.84
C ALA A 10 4.37 15.72 14.58
N THR A 11 3.41 15.48 15.48
CA THR A 11 2.39 14.43 15.31
C THR A 11 1.54 14.68 14.05
N THR A 12 1.09 15.91 13.81
CA THR A 12 0.34 16.26 12.59
C THR A 12 1.16 16.04 11.33
N PHE A 13 2.44 16.41 11.33
CA PHE A 13 3.33 16.18 10.20
C PHE A 13 3.50 14.68 9.91
N ILE A 14 3.79 13.88 10.94
CA ILE A 14 3.94 12.42 10.82
C ILE A 14 2.65 11.78 10.28
N ALA A 15 1.49 12.18 10.81
CA ALA A 15 0.20 11.68 10.35
C ALA A 15 -0.08 12.07 8.87
N SER A 16 0.26 13.30 8.47
CA SER A 16 0.13 13.75 7.09
C SER A 16 1.00 12.92 6.14
N PHE A 17 2.24 12.60 6.54
CA PHE A 17 3.10 11.71 5.77
C PHE A 17 2.48 10.32 5.62
N GLY A 18 1.98 9.72 6.70
CA GLY A 18 1.28 8.44 6.67
C GLY A 18 0.10 8.41 5.70
N ASN A 19 -0.74 9.46 5.74
CA ASN A 19 -1.87 9.60 4.83
C ASN A 19 -1.44 9.70 3.36
N ASN A 20 -0.41 10.50 3.07
CA ASN A 20 0.12 10.60 1.70
C ASN A 20 0.69 9.27 1.21
N ALA A 21 1.41 8.54 2.07
CA ALA A 21 1.92 7.22 1.74
C ALA A 21 0.77 6.22 1.46
N HIS A 22 -0.31 6.25 2.24
CA HIS A 22 -1.50 5.45 1.96
C HIS A 22 -2.17 5.78 0.64
N SER A 23 -2.30 7.07 0.30
CA SER A 23 -2.81 7.49 -1.01
C SER A 23 -1.93 6.98 -2.14
N ALA A 24 -0.60 7.07 -2.02
CA ALA A 24 0.33 6.57 -3.02
C ALA A 24 0.24 5.03 -3.19
N ILE A 25 0.15 4.27 -2.11
CA ILE A 25 -0.02 2.81 -2.15
C ILE A 25 -1.34 2.43 -2.79
N SER A 26 -2.41 3.17 -2.49
CA SER A 26 -3.73 2.91 -3.06
C SER A 26 -3.73 3.18 -4.57
N MET A 27 -3.12 4.30 -5.00
CA MET A 27 -2.94 4.59 -6.42
C MET A 27 -2.08 3.52 -7.13
N TYR A 28 -1.02 3.03 -6.50
CA TYR A 28 -0.22 1.91 -7.02
C TYR A 28 -1.09 0.66 -7.25
N ARG A 29 -1.92 0.31 -6.27
CA ARG A 29 -2.84 -0.82 -6.38
C ARG A 29 -3.84 -0.61 -7.52
N ASP A 30 -4.51 0.53 -7.57
CA ASP A 30 -5.52 0.84 -8.60
C ASP A 30 -4.90 0.81 -10.01
N ALA A 31 -3.68 1.35 -10.16
CA ALA A 31 -2.95 1.31 -11.41
C ALA A 31 -2.60 -0.14 -11.83
N GLY A 32 -2.17 -0.97 -10.89
CA GLY A 32 -1.92 -2.39 -11.14
C GLY A 32 -3.17 -3.15 -11.56
N GLU A 33 -4.31 -2.91 -10.90
CA GLU A 33 -5.60 -3.51 -11.26
C GLU A 33 -6.03 -3.09 -12.68
N ARG A 34 -5.82 -1.82 -13.04
CA ARG A 34 -6.08 -1.31 -14.39
C ARG A 34 -5.20 -2.00 -15.44
N ILE A 35 -3.91 -2.18 -15.16
CA ILE A 35 -2.98 -2.88 -16.06
C ILE A 35 -3.44 -4.33 -16.25
N ALA A 36 -3.83 -5.03 -15.18
CA ALA A 36 -4.37 -6.39 -15.28
C ALA A 36 -5.60 -6.45 -16.20
N GLY A 37 -6.52 -5.49 -16.08
CA GLY A 37 -7.69 -5.38 -16.95
C GLY A 37 -7.32 -5.19 -18.42
N ILE A 38 -6.34 -4.34 -18.72
CA ILE A 38 -5.85 -4.13 -20.10
C ILE A 38 -5.23 -5.40 -20.66
N VAL A 39 -4.40 -6.10 -19.87
CA VAL A 39 -3.78 -7.37 -20.28
C VAL A 39 -4.86 -8.44 -20.50
N ASP A 40 -5.88 -8.51 -19.65
CA ASP A 40 -7.01 -9.43 -19.78
C ASP A 40 -7.74 -9.26 -21.12
N GLN A 41 -8.02 -8.00 -21.50
CA GLN A 41 -8.65 -7.65 -22.76
C GLN A 41 -7.77 -8.00 -23.95
N ARG A 42 -6.48 -7.64 -23.91
CA ARG A 42 -5.51 -7.97 -24.97
C ARG A 42 -5.37 -9.47 -25.17
N TRP A 43 -5.31 -10.24 -24.09
CA TRP A 43 -5.27 -11.69 -24.15
C TRP A 43 -6.52 -12.27 -24.81
N LYS A 44 -7.72 -11.80 -24.41
CA LYS A 44 -8.98 -12.24 -25.02
C LYS A 44 -9.03 -11.94 -26.52
N ALA A 45 -8.58 -10.76 -26.94
CA ALA A 45 -8.54 -10.38 -28.34
C ALA A 45 -7.60 -11.30 -29.14
N ALA A 46 -6.37 -11.49 -28.66
CA ALA A 46 -5.39 -12.37 -29.31
C ALA A 46 -5.86 -13.84 -29.38
N LEU A 47 -6.48 -14.35 -28.30
CA LEU A 47 -7.02 -15.71 -28.30
C LEU A 47 -8.20 -15.87 -29.26
N LYS A 48 -9.05 -14.83 -29.41
CA LYS A 48 -10.15 -14.82 -30.37
C LYS A 48 -9.64 -14.84 -31.81
N GLU A 49 -8.65 -14.00 -32.12
CA GLU A 49 -8.03 -13.91 -33.45
C GLU A 49 -7.32 -15.20 -33.86
N SER A 50 -6.58 -15.82 -32.93
CA SER A 50 -5.88 -17.08 -33.16
C SER A 50 -6.78 -18.32 -33.11
N SER A 51 -7.98 -18.22 -32.53
CA SER A 51 -8.91 -19.34 -32.33
C SER A 51 -9.12 -20.25 -33.55
N PRO A 52 -9.27 -19.75 -34.80
CA PRO A 52 -9.46 -20.62 -35.97
C PRO A 52 -8.29 -21.58 -36.22
N HIS A 53 -7.09 -21.24 -35.76
CA HIS A 53 -5.86 -22.01 -35.99
C HIS A 53 -5.44 -22.85 -34.78
N LEU A 54 -6.20 -22.82 -33.68
CA LEU A 54 -5.88 -23.51 -32.44
C LEU A 54 -6.78 -24.74 -32.24
N SER A 55 -6.21 -25.81 -31.69
CA SER A 55 -6.98 -26.96 -31.22
C SER A 55 -7.89 -26.57 -30.04
N ALA A 56 -8.93 -27.35 -29.77
CA ALA A 56 -9.82 -27.14 -28.63
C ALA A 56 -9.06 -27.19 -27.29
N GLU A 57 -8.14 -28.14 -27.13
CA GLU A 57 -7.30 -28.26 -25.93
C GLU A 57 -6.37 -27.06 -25.76
N THR A 58 -5.78 -26.54 -26.83
CA THR A 58 -4.94 -25.35 -26.76
C THR A 58 -5.73 -24.12 -26.28
N LYS A 59 -6.98 -23.94 -26.77
CA LYS A 59 -7.85 -22.85 -26.32
C LYS A 59 -8.20 -22.97 -24.83
N LYS A 60 -8.54 -24.18 -24.39
CA LYS A 60 -8.84 -24.49 -22.99
C LYS A 60 -7.63 -24.22 -22.09
N ASN A 61 -6.45 -24.68 -22.49
CA ASN A 61 -5.21 -24.47 -21.73
C ASN A 61 -4.82 -22.99 -21.69
N ALA A 62 -4.98 -22.25 -22.79
CA ALA A 62 -4.75 -20.81 -22.83
C ALA A 62 -5.70 -20.04 -21.90
N ALA A 63 -6.99 -20.41 -21.87
CA ALA A 63 -7.96 -19.82 -20.96
C ALA A 63 -7.63 -20.14 -19.49
N HIS A 64 -7.20 -21.38 -19.20
CA HIS A 64 -6.80 -21.78 -17.86
C HIS A 64 -5.53 -21.05 -17.40
N ALA A 65 -4.49 -21.00 -18.23
CA ALA A 65 -3.24 -20.31 -17.94
C ALA A 65 -3.48 -18.83 -17.61
N LYS A 66 -4.32 -18.15 -18.39
CA LYS A 66 -4.73 -16.77 -18.14
C LYS A 66 -5.37 -16.61 -16.75
N HIS A 67 -6.28 -17.51 -16.39
CA HIS A 67 -6.96 -17.47 -15.10
C HIS A 67 -5.98 -17.65 -13.94
N VAL A 68 -5.07 -18.63 -14.04
CA VAL A 68 -4.07 -18.91 -13.00
C VAL A 68 -3.09 -17.75 -12.86
N ILE A 69 -2.50 -17.28 -13.96
CA ILE A 69 -1.52 -16.18 -13.95
C ILE A 69 -2.18 -14.88 -13.45
N GLY A 70 -3.37 -14.58 -13.95
CA GLY A 70 -4.14 -13.40 -13.50
C GLY A 70 -4.48 -13.47 -12.01
N GLY A 71 -4.83 -14.66 -11.50
CA GLY A 71 -5.07 -14.89 -10.08
C GLY A 71 -3.84 -14.63 -9.21
N TYR A 72 -2.67 -15.14 -9.61
CA TYR A 72 -1.41 -14.87 -8.90
C TYR A 72 -1.03 -13.39 -8.93
N TYR A 73 -1.18 -12.73 -10.08
CA TYR A 73 -0.93 -11.31 -10.20
C TYR A 73 -1.81 -10.49 -9.25
N ALA A 74 -3.13 -10.73 -9.27
CA ALA A 74 -4.07 -10.01 -8.41
C ALA A 74 -3.76 -10.21 -6.92
N ARG A 75 -3.46 -11.44 -6.51
CA ARG A 75 -3.07 -11.75 -5.11
C ARG A 75 -1.77 -11.07 -4.71
N GLY A 76 -0.75 -11.09 -5.59
CA GLY A 76 0.53 -10.44 -5.32
C GLY A 76 0.40 -8.92 -5.21
N LEU A 77 -0.42 -8.31 -6.08
CA LEU A 77 -0.70 -6.89 -6.02
C LEU A 77 -1.40 -6.50 -4.72
N ALA A 78 -2.44 -7.25 -4.31
CA ALA A 78 -3.12 -7.02 -3.04
C ALA A 78 -2.17 -7.19 -1.84
N LEU A 79 -1.44 -8.30 -1.79
CA LEU A 79 -0.52 -8.61 -0.69
C LEU A 79 0.58 -7.55 -0.54
N SER A 80 1.15 -7.10 -1.65
CA SER A 80 2.19 -6.05 -1.62
C SER A 80 1.64 -4.70 -1.17
N ALA A 81 0.46 -4.29 -1.66
CA ALA A 81 -0.16 -3.04 -1.26
C ALA A 81 -0.58 -3.05 0.22
N ASP A 82 -1.22 -4.14 0.67
CA ASP A 82 -1.67 -4.26 2.06
C ASP A 82 -0.48 -4.40 3.02
N GLY A 83 0.56 -5.15 2.65
CA GLY A 83 1.81 -5.22 3.40
C GLY A 83 2.51 -3.87 3.52
N ALA A 84 2.53 -3.08 2.44
CA ALA A 84 3.08 -1.73 2.48
C ALA A 84 2.30 -0.80 3.41
N LYS A 85 0.97 -0.89 3.46
CA LYS A 85 0.15 -0.12 4.42
C LYS A 85 0.51 -0.48 5.86
N VAL A 86 0.58 -1.77 6.18
CA VAL A 86 0.97 -2.23 7.51
C VAL A 86 2.36 -1.70 7.91
N ALA A 87 3.32 -1.71 6.99
CA ALA A 87 4.65 -1.16 7.25
C ALA A 87 4.60 0.35 7.52
N VAL A 88 3.84 1.11 6.72
CA VAL A 88 3.64 2.56 6.93
C VAL A 88 3.00 2.84 8.29
N ASP A 89 1.90 2.16 8.61
CA ASP A 89 1.20 2.30 9.89
C ASP A 89 2.10 2.00 11.08
N THR A 90 2.93 0.96 10.97
CA THR A 90 3.89 0.60 12.02
C THR A 90 4.91 1.71 12.24
N VAL A 91 5.50 2.25 11.17
CA VAL A 91 6.50 3.32 11.25
C VAL A 91 5.89 4.62 11.78
N VAL A 92 4.71 4.99 11.28
CA VAL A 92 3.96 6.17 11.72
C VAL A 92 3.62 6.08 13.21
N GLY A 93 3.07 4.94 13.65
CA GLY A 93 2.74 4.70 15.05
C GLY A 93 3.98 4.75 15.96
N ALA A 94 5.09 4.13 15.55
CA ALA A 94 6.34 4.19 16.29
C ALA A 94 6.89 5.63 16.41
N ALA A 95 6.81 6.41 15.33
CA ALA A 95 7.25 7.81 15.32
C ALA A 95 6.38 8.69 16.24
N ILE A 96 5.05 8.53 16.21
CA ILE A 96 4.13 9.24 17.12
C ILE A 96 4.45 8.91 18.57
N ALA A 97 4.60 7.62 18.91
CA ALA A 97 4.93 7.19 20.26
C ALA A 97 6.29 7.73 20.74
N ALA A 98 7.26 7.87 19.85
CA ALA A 98 8.55 8.48 20.16
C ALA A 98 8.41 9.98 20.50
N VAL A 99 7.60 10.72 19.73
CA VAL A 99 7.30 12.14 19.98
C VAL A 99 6.60 12.31 21.34
N GLU A 100 5.62 11.46 21.65
CA GLU A 100 4.91 11.47 22.94
C GLU A 100 5.84 11.19 24.12
N ARG A 101 6.74 10.21 24.00
CA ARG A 101 7.75 9.92 25.03
C ARG A 101 8.74 11.06 25.22
N ALA A 102 9.19 11.71 24.15
CA ALA A 102 10.09 12.85 24.26
C ALA A 102 9.41 14.03 24.98
N ALA A 103 8.13 14.28 24.67
CA ALA A 103 7.35 15.33 25.32
C ALA A 103 7.13 15.04 26.82
N SER A 104 6.82 13.79 27.20
CA SER A 104 6.63 13.42 28.60
C SER A 104 7.92 13.48 29.41
N LEU A 105 9.05 13.02 28.85
CA LEU A 105 10.36 13.15 29.49
C LEU A 105 10.72 14.62 29.73
N LYS A 106 10.51 15.50 28.74
CA LYS A 106 10.77 16.93 28.89
C LYS A 106 9.92 17.55 30.00
N GLN A 107 8.63 17.23 30.06
CA GLN A 107 7.75 17.70 31.14
C GLN A 107 8.22 17.23 32.52
N ALA A 108 8.65 15.97 32.66
CA ALA A 108 9.18 15.45 33.90
C ALA A 108 10.48 16.14 34.34
N TYR A 109 11.36 16.48 33.38
CA TYR A 109 12.57 17.26 33.65
C TYR A 109 12.27 18.70 34.09
N GLU A 110 11.33 19.37 33.42
CA GLU A 110 10.88 20.73 33.78
C GLU A 110 10.27 20.75 35.20
N GLN A 111 9.50 19.72 35.57
CA GLN A 111 8.95 19.59 36.93
C GLN A 111 10.03 19.36 37.99
N LYS A 112 11.03 18.53 37.71
CA LYS A 112 12.14 18.26 38.65
C LYS A 112 13.07 19.46 38.85
N THR A 113 13.19 20.34 37.86
CA THR A 113 14.09 21.52 37.91
C THR A 113 13.41 22.78 38.44
N ALA A 114 12.07 22.77 38.56
CA ALA A 114 11.28 23.83 39.17
C ALA A 114 11.05 23.64 40.70
N GLN A 115 11.63 22.59 41.30
CA GLN A 115 11.69 22.33 42.74
C GLN A 115 13.08 22.69 43.29
#